data_AF-A0A944DZU7-F1
#
_entry.id   AF-A0A944DZU7-F1
#
_cell.length_a   1.000
_cell.length_b   1.000
_cell.length_c   1.000
_cell.angle_alpha   90.00
_cell.angle_beta   90.00
_cell.angle_gamma   90.00
#
_symmetry.space_group_name_H-M   'P 1'
#
loop_
_entity.id
_entity.type
_entity.pdbx_description
1 polymer ?
#
loop_
_entity_poly.entity_id
_entity_poly.type
_entity_poly.pdbx_seq_one_letter_code
_entity_poly.pdbx_strand_id
1 'polypeptide(L)'
;MPPSFAHQITKYNPADRDERGHYIGAEDTVSDHGPVEAAYLEAIAAFAQDSGIDRLEIREPEVTGFINFGLEAPVDGHGLAGLFPPDLSGYYDGAEVSVPVALELVRVMLRDQGAWCRLEQQDTFTVHVGWDQYVYVGSDRPCEVAVARTRKLGLFVQPITASPYAADLEEPEVTQAADEDFWERVRAELGTPQTLLLEETYVRNATRWHRLTESNLDTVRATLGPRALLTVWPDFTPDVDAVLAALPEDESVDFVWQESNGTIRHVTVDETDHQQLATLVAGARAACFLPLAVDERHPLFQVTLPDSDGVLRARW
;
A
#
# COMPACT_ATOMS: atom_id res chain seq x y z
N MET A 1 7.91 19.19 7.76
CA MET A 1 6.80 20.16 7.82
C MET A 1 6.09 20.09 6.49
N PRO A 2 4.74 20.07 6.48
CA PRO A 2 4.01 19.92 5.24
C PRO A 2 4.28 21.11 4.32
N PRO A 3 4.17 20.94 2.98
CA PRO A 3 4.40 22.02 2.05
C PRO A 3 3.55 23.25 2.38
N SER A 4 4.13 24.45 2.29
CA SER A 4 3.50 25.70 2.75
C SER A 4 2.28 26.11 1.93
N PHE A 5 2.12 25.56 0.73
CA PHE A 5 0.99 25.79 -0.15
C PHE A 5 0.38 24.45 -0.54
N ALA A 6 -0.95 24.34 -0.44
CA ALA A 6 -1.68 23.17 -0.88
C ALA A 6 -2.86 23.59 -1.77
N HIS A 7 -3.10 22.79 -2.81
CA HIS A 7 -4.15 23.02 -3.78
C HIS A 7 -4.98 21.76 -3.96
N GLN A 8 -6.32 21.90 -3.91
CA GLN A 8 -7.24 20.89 -4.42
C GLN A 8 -7.50 21.20 -5.90
N ILE A 9 -7.29 20.21 -6.76
CA ILE A 9 -7.56 20.23 -8.20
C ILE A 9 -8.71 19.28 -8.47
N THR A 10 -9.69 19.74 -9.25
CA THR A 10 -10.89 18.95 -9.52
C THR A 10 -11.58 19.30 -10.84
N LYS A 11 -12.28 18.32 -11.43
CA LYS A 11 -13.24 18.52 -12.52
C LYS A 11 -14.60 19.05 -12.02
N TYR A 12 -14.90 18.92 -10.73
CA TYR A 12 -16.17 19.34 -10.15
C TYR A 12 -16.21 20.86 -9.94
N ASN A 13 -17.26 21.51 -10.45
CA ASN A 13 -17.41 22.94 -10.33
C ASN A 13 -17.73 23.35 -8.87
N PRO A 14 -16.88 24.15 -8.20
CA PRO A 14 -17.12 24.57 -6.83
C PRO A 14 -18.41 25.37 -6.63
N ALA A 15 -18.99 25.94 -7.69
CA ALA A 15 -20.28 26.62 -7.63
C ALA A 15 -21.47 25.66 -7.38
N ASP A 16 -21.28 24.36 -7.60
CA ASP A 16 -22.30 23.34 -7.37
C ASP A 16 -22.15 22.71 -5.98
N ARG A 17 -21.62 23.45 -5.00
CA ARG A 17 -21.58 23.05 -3.59
C ARG A 17 -22.71 23.71 -2.81
N ASP A 18 -23.29 22.99 -1.86
CA ASP A 18 -24.30 23.52 -0.94
C ASP A 18 -23.68 24.43 0.15
N GLU A 19 -24.53 24.99 1.01
CA GLU A 19 -24.11 25.86 2.13
C GLU A 19 -23.20 25.14 3.15
N ARG A 20 -23.14 23.81 3.13
CA ARG A 20 -22.29 22.97 3.98
C ARG A 20 -21.01 22.52 3.27
N GLY A 21 -20.82 22.90 2.00
CA GLY A 21 -19.66 22.54 1.18
C GLY A 21 -19.77 21.18 0.49
N HIS A 22 -20.91 20.47 0.62
CA HIS A 22 -21.12 19.21 -0.09
C HIS A 22 -21.40 19.49 -1.56
N TYR A 23 -20.80 18.69 -2.44
CA TYR A 23 -21.08 18.78 -3.85
C TYR A 23 -22.50 18.24 -4.12
N ILE A 24 -23.31 18.99 -4.86
CA ILE A 24 -24.69 18.66 -5.22
C ILE A 24 -24.91 18.58 -6.73
N GLY A 25 -23.83 18.72 -7.51
CA GLY A 25 -23.84 18.54 -8.96
C GLY A 25 -23.87 17.05 -9.35
N ALA A 26 -23.79 16.79 -10.66
CA ALA A 26 -23.64 15.43 -11.16
C ALA A 26 -22.20 14.95 -10.92
N GLU A 27 -22.03 13.90 -10.11
CA GLU A 27 -20.73 13.27 -9.90
C GLU A 27 -20.51 12.19 -10.96
N ASP A 28 -19.42 12.34 -11.70
CA ASP A 28 -18.84 11.27 -12.49
C ASP A 28 -17.58 10.85 -11.76
N THR A 29 -17.66 9.82 -10.95
CA THR A 29 -16.55 9.38 -10.08
C THR A 29 -15.55 8.48 -10.79
N VAL A 30 -15.77 8.19 -12.07
CA VAL A 30 -14.95 7.31 -12.92
C VAL A 30 -14.05 8.15 -13.82
N SER A 31 -12.89 7.60 -14.22
CA SER A 31 -11.99 8.32 -15.13
C SER A 31 -12.64 8.41 -16.51
N ASP A 32 -12.45 9.55 -17.19
CA ASP A 32 -12.87 9.67 -18.59
C ASP A 32 -11.88 8.98 -19.55
N HIS A 33 -10.74 8.49 -19.04
CA HIS A 33 -9.60 7.97 -19.80
C HIS A 33 -9.16 8.89 -20.95
N GLY A 34 -9.42 10.19 -20.79
CA GLY A 34 -9.57 11.11 -21.90
C GLY A 34 -9.04 12.51 -21.55
N PRO A 35 -9.69 13.57 -22.07
CA PRO A 35 -9.22 14.93 -21.87
C PRO A 35 -9.11 15.38 -20.41
N VAL A 36 -10.00 14.93 -19.52
CA VAL A 36 -10.00 15.33 -18.10
C VAL A 36 -8.83 14.66 -17.37
N GLU A 37 -8.65 13.35 -17.55
CA GLU A 37 -7.47 12.65 -17.04
C GLU A 37 -6.17 13.31 -17.53
N ALA A 38 -6.06 13.58 -18.83
CA ALA A 38 -4.89 14.26 -19.40
C ALA A 38 -4.66 15.65 -18.78
N ALA A 39 -5.74 16.40 -18.50
CA ALA A 39 -5.67 17.69 -17.83
C ALA A 39 -5.13 17.59 -16.39
N TYR A 40 -5.51 16.56 -15.63
CA TYR A 40 -4.96 16.33 -14.29
C TYR A 40 -3.45 16.06 -14.35
N LEU A 41 -3.02 15.17 -15.26
CA LEU A 41 -1.61 14.84 -15.42
C LEU A 41 -0.78 16.06 -15.85
N GLU A 42 -1.30 16.86 -16.79
CA GLU A 42 -0.63 18.09 -17.24
C GLU A 42 -0.57 19.15 -16.13
N ALA A 43 -1.62 19.26 -15.30
CA ALA A 43 -1.62 20.13 -14.14
C ALA A 43 -0.51 19.74 -13.16
N ILE A 44 -0.43 18.46 -12.78
CA ILE A 44 0.60 17.95 -11.86
C ILE A 44 2.00 18.15 -12.44
N ALA A 45 2.20 17.88 -13.73
CA ALA A 45 3.47 18.12 -14.40
C ALA A 45 3.89 19.61 -14.34
N ALA A 46 2.93 20.53 -14.47
CA ALA A 46 3.19 21.97 -14.36
C ALA A 46 3.57 22.37 -12.93
N PHE A 47 2.92 21.80 -11.91
CA PHE A 47 3.28 22.02 -10.51
C PHE A 47 4.69 21.49 -10.21
N ALA A 48 5.02 20.27 -10.67
CA ALA A 48 6.35 19.71 -10.51
C ALA A 48 7.42 20.60 -11.18
N GLN A 49 7.13 21.09 -12.39
CA GLN A 49 8.03 22.01 -13.11
C GLN A 49 8.24 23.34 -12.36
N ASP A 50 7.17 23.97 -11.87
CA ASP A 50 7.25 25.24 -11.11
C ASP A 50 8.06 25.05 -9.80
N SER A 51 7.90 23.90 -9.15
CA SER A 51 8.65 23.52 -7.95
C SER A 51 10.07 23.05 -8.22
N GLY A 52 10.44 22.79 -9.48
CA GLY A 52 11.76 22.28 -9.86
C GLY A 52 11.99 20.83 -9.45
N ILE A 53 10.92 20.03 -9.43
CA ILE A 53 10.91 18.63 -9.03
C ILE A 53 11.02 17.75 -10.27
N ASP A 54 11.98 16.81 -10.27
CA ASP A 54 12.20 15.84 -11.33
C ASP A 54 12.00 14.38 -10.87
N ARG A 55 11.99 14.15 -9.56
CA ARG A 55 11.76 12.86 -8.91
C ARG A 55 10.83 12.98 -7.72
N LEU A 56 10.19 11.87 -7.36
CA LEU A 56 9.28 11.74 -6.23
C LEU A 56 9.52 10.39 -5.55
N GLU A 57 9.44 10.36 -4.23
CA GLU A 57 9.35 9.15 -3.44
C GLU A 57 7.92 8.62 -3.45
N ILE A 58 7.77 7.32 -3.63
CA ILE A 58 6.53 6.58 -3.36
C ILE A 58 6.41 6.42 -1.86
N ARG A 59 5.28 6.82 -1.26
CA ARG A 59 5.00 6.65 0.16
C ARG A 59 3.72 5.85 0.35
N GLU A 60 3.75 4.95 1.33
CA GLU A 60 2.60 4.11 1.72
C GLU A 60 1.91 3.42 0.53
N PRO A 61 2.67 2.67 -0.30
CA PRO A 61 2.09 2.01 -1.45
C PRO A 61 1.10 0.92 -1.02
N GLU A 62 0.04 0.80 -1.79
CA GLU A 62 -1.05 -0.15 -1.64
C GLU A 62 -1.40 -0.76 -3.00
N VAL A 63 -1.82 -2.02 -2.98
CA VAL A 63 -2.48 -2.69 -4.10
C VAL A 63 -3.85 -3.18 -3.68
N THR A 64 -4.69 -3.56 -4.64
CA THR A 64 -6.02 -4.11 -4.37
C THR A 64 -5.96 -5.24 -3.36
N GLY A 65 -6.64 -5.08 -2.23
CA GLY A 65 -6.81 -6.12 -1.22
C GLY A 65 -7.97 -7.05 -1.50
N PHE A 66 -8.31 -7.86 -0.49
CA PHE A 66 -9.43 -8.80 -0.55
C PHE A 66 -10.78 -8.11 -0.81
N ILE A 67 -10.96 -6.90 -0.27
CA ILE A 67 -12.14 -6.07 -0.51
C ILE A 67 -11.75 -4.93 -1.45
N ASN A 68 -12.39 -4.86 -2.62
CA ASN A 68 -12.29 -3.72 -3.52
C ASN A 68 -13.54 -2.83 -3.37
N PHE A 69 -13.34 -1.63 -2.83
CA PHE A 69 -14.36 -0.57 -2.84
C PHE A 69 -14.27 0.34 -4.07
N GLY A 70 -13.33 0.04 -4.96
CA GLY A 70 -13.18 0.71 -6.23
C GLY A 70 -14.45 0.64 -7.09
N LEU A 71 -14.67 1.71 -7.84
CA LEU A 71 -15.76 1.87 -8.78
C LEU A 71 -15.42 1.24 -10.14
N GLU A 72 -14.14 1.08 -10.45
CA GLU A 72 -13.67 0.32 -11.60
C GLU A 72 -13.20 -1.08 -11.19
N ALA A 73 -13.31 -2.04 -12.11
CA ALA A 73 -12.81 -3.39 -11.87
C ALA A 73 -11.26 -3.36 -11.83
N PRO A 74 -10.61 -4.00 -10.84
CA PRO A 74 -9.16 -4.05 -10.78
C PRO A 74 -8.60 -4.67 -12.05
N VAL A 75 -7.50 -4.11 -12.55
CA VAL A 75 -6.80 -4.65 -13.70
C VAL A 75 -5.73 -5.62 -13.21
N ASP A 76 -5.51 -6.71 -13.95
CA ASP A 76 -4.42 -7.66 -13.66
C ASP A 76 -3.09 -6.92 -13.45
N GLY A 77 -2.38 -7.28 -12.38
CA GLY A 77 -1.13 -6.61 -11.99
C GLY A 77 -1.32 -5.19 -11.44
N HIS A 78 -2.53 -4.85 -10.96
CA HIS A 78 -2.87 -3.60 -10.27
C HIS A 78 -2.64 -2.33 -11.11
N GLY A 79 -2.71 -2.46 -12.44
CA GLY A 79 -2.39 -1.36 -13.38
C GLY A 79 -0.90 -1.00 -13.46
N LEU A 80 -0.02 -1.72 -12.76
CA LEU A 80 1.42 -1.43 -12.69
C LEU A 80 2.24 -2.10 -13.80
N ALA A 81 1.60 -2.87 -14.68
CA ALA A 81 2.25 -3.57 -15.77
C ALA A 81 3.00 -2.59 -16.69
N GLY A 82 4.32 -2.79 -16.83
CA GLY A 82 5.20 -1.93 -17.62
C GLY A 82 5.79 -0.74 -16.85
N LEU A 83 5.28 -0.44 -15.66
CA LEU A 83 5.92 0.49 -14.71
C LEU A 83 6.86 -0.26 -13.76
N PHE A 84 6.40 -1.41 -13.25
CA PHE A 84 7.15 -2.27 -12.35
C PHE A 84 7.09 -3.73 -12.80
N PRO A 85 8.03 -4.59 -12.37
CA PRO A 85 7.93 -6.02 -12.57
C PRO A 85 6.73 -6.62 -11.82
N PRO A 86 6.23 -7.80 -12.22
CA PRO A 86 5.04 -8.42 -11.61
C PRO A 86 5.19 -8.76 -10.12
N ASP A 87 6.41 -8.88 -9.61
CA ASP A 87 6.68 -9.08 -8.18
C ASP A 87 6.69 -7.78 -7.37
N LEU A 88 6.32 -6.66 -8.01
CA LEU A 88 6.28 -5.30 -7.48
C LEU A 88 7.65 -4.76 -7.04
N SER A 89 8.75 -5.37 -7.48
CA SER A 89 10.09 -4.85 -7.21
C SER A 89 10.22 -3.40 -7.69
N GLY A 90 10.56 -2.49 -6.78
CA GLY A 90 10.65 -1.05 -7.07
C GLY A 90 9.41 -0.24 -6.75
N TYR A 91 8.28 -0.88 -6.40
CA TYR A 91 7.08 -0.24 -5.87
C TYR A 91 7.00 -0.50 -4.37
N TYR A 92 7.70 0.30 -3.57
CA TYR A 92 7.78 0.17 -2.10
C TYR A 92 7.93 1.55 -1.46
N ASP A 93 7.67 1.69 -0.15
CA ASP A 93 7.82 2.98 0.54
C ASP A 93 9.28 3.48 0.47
N GLY A 94 9.47 4.72 0.01
CA GLY A 94 10.78 5.32 -0.22
C GLY A 94 11.41 5.05 -1.58
N ALA A 95 10.75 4.30 -2.47
CA ALA A 95 11.24 4.15 -3.83
C ALA A 95 11.18 5.48 -4.58
N GLU A 96 12.31 5.91 -5.16
CA GLU A 96 12.36 7.15 -5.94
C GLU A 96 12.04 6.90 -7.43
N VAL A 97 11.00 7.54 -7.93
CA VAL A 97 10.59 7.50 -9.34
C VAL A 97 10.78 8.85 -10.02
N SER A 98 10.98 8.85 -11.34
CA SER A 98 10.96 10.10 -12.12
C SER A 98 9.55 10.66 -12.24
N VAL A 99 9.40 11.98 -12.45
CA VAL A 99 8.08 12.60 -12.68
C VAL A 99 7.26 11.90 -13.78
N PRO A 100 7.81 11.50 -14.94
CA PRO A 100 7.05 10.73 -15.92
C PRO A 100 6.44 9.44 -15.37
N VAL A 101 7.17 8.68 -14.55
CA VAL A 101 6.68 7.45 -13.92
C VAL A 101 5.64 7.78 -12.84
N ALA A 102 5.86 8.83 -12.05
CA ALA A 102 4.90 9.31 -11.06
C ALA A 102 3.56 9.75 -11.70
N LEU A 103 3.59 10.37 -12.88
CA LEU A 103 2.37 10.71 -13.62
C LEU A 103 1.61 9.47 -14.11
N GLU A 104 2.32 8.41 -14.50
CA GLU A 104 1.69 7.14 -14.84
C GLU A 104 1.08 6.46 -13.60
N LEU A 105 1.72 6.55 -12.43
CA LEU A 105 1.12 6.12 -11.16
C LEU A 105 -0.16 6.92 -10.85
N VAL A 106 -0.15 8.24 -11.03
CA VAL A 106 -1.37 9.06 -10.88
C VAL A 106 -2.47 8.62 -11.84
N ARG A 107 -2.12 8.26 -13.08
CA ARG A 107 -3.09 7.73 -14.04
C ARG A 107 -3.73 6.43 -13.54
N VAL A 108 -2.92 5.52 -13.00
CA VAL A 108 -3.41 4.26 -12.39
C VAL A 108 -4.39 4.55 -11.24
N MET A 109 -4.05 5.51 -10.37
CA MET A 109 -4.91 5.94 -9.26
C MET A 109 -6.20 6.62 -9.70
N LEU A 110 -6.16 7.51 -10.69
CA LEU A 110 -7.35 8.19 -11.23
C LEU A 110 -8.35 7.21 -11.85
N ARG A 111 -7.84 6.12 -12.45
CA ARG A 111 -8.62 5.05 -13.07
C ARG A 111 -8.98 3.93 -12.09
N ASP A 112 -8.60 4.06 -10.82
CA ASP A 112 -8.92 3.06 -9.81
C ASP A 112 -8.51 1.63 -10.22
N GLN A 113 -7.34 1.52 -10.89
CA GLN A 113 -6.87 0.27 -11.50
C GLN A 113 -6.20 -0.69 -10.51
N GLY A 114 -6.13 -0.30 -9.24
CA GLY A 114 -5.78 -1.17 -8.12
C GLY A 114 -4.60 -0.72 -7.28
N ALA A 115 -3.64 0.02 -7.83
CA ALA A 115 -2.52 0.55 -7.06
C ALA A 115 -2.79 1.98 -6.57
N TRP A 116 -2.38 2.27 -5.33
CA TRP A 116 -2.46 3.59 -4.72
C TRP A 116 -1.21 3.91 -3.93
N CYS A 117 -0.74 5.16 -4.00
CA CYS A 117 0.36 5.64 -3.18
C CYS A 117 0.33 7.16 -3.04
N ARG A 118 0.94 7.67 -1.98
CA ARG A 118 1.33 9.08 -1.91
C ARG A 118 2.62 9.29 -2.71
N LEU A 119 2.77 10.46 -3.31
CA LEU A 119 3.97 10.84 -4.03
C LEU A 119 4.53 12.12 -3.42
N GLU A 120 5.76 12.08 -2.93
CA GLU A 120 6.34 13.18 -2.14
C GLU A 120 7.79 13.46 -2.56
N GLN A 121 8.21 14.72 -2.47
CA GLN A 121 9.63 15.07 -2.44
C GLN A 121 9.91 15.77 -1.11
N GLN A 122 10.23 14.95 -0.09
CA GLN A 122 10.46 15.43 1.27
C GLN A 122 9.33 16.40 1.70
N ASP A 123 9.69 17.53 2.31
CA ASP A 123 8.77 18.59 2.72
C ASP A 123 8.43 19.60 1.60
N THR A 124 8.89 19.36 0.37
CA THR A 124 8.87 20.39 -0.70
C THR A 124 7.73 20.22 -1.71
N PHE A 125 7.26 19.00 -1.91
CA PHE A 125 6.24 18.71 -2.91
C PHE A 125 5.47 17.45 -2.55
N THR A 126 4.16 17.45 -2.76
CA THR A 126 3.31 16.28 -2.56
C THR A 126 2.22 16.18 -3.62
N VAL A 127 1.84 14.96 -3.99
CA VAL A 127 0.68 14.66 -4.85
C VAL A 127 -0.09 13.52 -4.21
N HIS A 128 -1.37 13.75 -3.95
CA HIS A 128 -2.29 12.74 -3.44
C HIS A 128 -3.54 12.67 -4.32
N VAL A 129 -4.05 11.46 -4.54
CA VAL A 129 -5.27 11.22 -5.31
C VAL A 129 -6.31 10.62 -4.36
N GLY A 130 -7.46 11.28 -4.26
CA GLY A 130 -8.62 10.77 -3.54
C GLY A 130 -9.44 9.81 -4.40
N TRP A 131 -10.22 8.95 -3.73
CA TRP A 131 -11.11 7.95 -4.33
C TRP A 131 -12.18 8.52 -5.26
N ASP A 132 -12.51 9.80 -5.09
CA ASP A 132 -13.48 10.58 -5.85
C ASP A 132 -12.83 11.48 -6.91
N GLN A 133 -11.55 11.23 -7.24
CA GLN A 133 -10.73 11.94 -8.23
C GLN A 133 -10.43 13.41 -7.90
N TYR A 134 -10.54 13.82 -6.63
CA TYR A 134 -9.82 15.03 -6.19
C TYR A 134 -8.33 14.75 -6.18
N VAL A 135 -7.57 15.65 -6.78
CA VAL A 135 -6.11 15.63 -6.73
C VAL A 135 -5.65 16.75 -5.81
N TYR A 136 -4.75 16.42 -4.89
CA TYR A 136 -4.18 17.37 -3.95
C TYR A 136 -2.71 17.54 -4.26
N VAL A 137 -2.28 18.78 -4.52
CA VAL A 137 -0.88 19.10 -4.79
C VAL A 137 -0.36 20.07 -3.73
N GLY A 138 0.67 19.65 -3.00
CA GLY A 138 1.42 20.48 -2.08
C GLY A 138 2.72 20.98 -2.69
N SER A 139 3.12 22.21 -2.38
CA SER A 139 4.41 22.78 -2.79
C SER A 139 4.98 23.75 -1.76
N ASP A 140 6.31 23.87 -1.73
CA ASP A 140 7.05 24.86 -0.92
C ASP A 140 6.88 26.31 -1.40
N ARG A 141 6.26 26.49 -2.56
CA ARG A 141 6.06 27.77 -3.23
C ARG A 141 4.66 27.89 -3.85
N PRO A 142 4.22 29.10 -4.25
CA PRO A 142 2.84 29.33 -4.71
C PRO A 142 2.45 28.67 -6.05
N CYS A 143 3.41 28.38 -6.95
CA CYS A 143 3.17 27.76 -8.26
C CYS A 143 2.10 28.49 -9.12
N GLU A 144 2.19 29.82 -9.20
CA GLU A 144 1.18 30.64 -9.90
C GLU A 144 1.02 30.28 -11.38
N VAL A 145 2.09 29.85 -12.05
CA VAL A 145 2.07 29.45 -13.46
C VAL A 145 1.31 28.13 -13.62
N ALA A 146 1.58 27.14 -12.76
CA ALA A 146 0.83 25.89 -12.70
C ALA A 146 -0.66 26.13 -12.41
N VAL A 147 -0.98 26.94 -11.39
CA VAL A 147 -2.37 27.30 -11.05
C VAL A 147 -3.10 27.94 -12.24
N ALA A 148 -2.46 28.87 -12.95
CA ALA A 148 -3.04 29.48 -14.14
C ALA A 148 -3.21 28.48 -15.29
N ARG A 149 -2.28 27.53 -15.44
CA ARG A 149 -2.37 26.46 -16.45
C ARG A 149 -3.51 25.49 -16.14
N THR A 150 -3.66 25.05 -14.90
CA THR A 150 -4.76 24.17 -14.46
C THR A 150 -6.12 24.75 -14.83
N ARG A 151 -6.33 26.05 -14.61
CA ARG A 151 -7.56 26.75 -15.03
C ARG A 151 -7.77 26.77 -16.55
N LYS A 152 -6.69 26.94 -17.33
CA LYS A 152 -6.74 26.91 -18.80
C LYS A 152 -7.05 25.51 -19.34
N LEU A 153 -6.71 24.47 -18.60
CA LEU A 153 -7.02 23.08 -18.91
C LEU A 153 -8.49 22.71 -18.60
N GLY A 154 -9.27 23.65 -18.04
CA GLY A 154 -10.68 23.44 -17.71
C GLY A 154 -10.92 22.81 -16.34
N LEU A 155 -9.87 22.64 -15.53
CA LEU A 155 -9.97 22.17 -14.16
C LEU A 155 -10.14 23.34 -13.17
N PHE A 156 -10.79 23.05 -12.06
CA PHE A 156 -10.88 23.96 -10.93
C PHE A 156 -9.71 23.71 -9.98
N VAL A 157 -9.14 24.79 -9.44
CA VAL A 157 -8.03 24.76 -8.49
C VAL A 157 -8.33 25.71 -7.35
N GLN A 158 -8.38 25.17 -6.13
CA GLN A 158 -8.71 25.90 -4.91
C GLN A 158 -7.56 25.77 -3.90
N PRO A 159 -7.09 26.87 -3.30
CA PRO A 159 -6.16 26.78 -2.19
C PRO A 159 -6.84 26.12 -0.99
N ILE A 160 -6.12 25.23 -0.33
CA ILE A 160 -6.54 24.56 0.90
C ILE A 160 -5.44 24.67 1.96
N THR A 161 -5.78 24.43 3.22
CA THR A 161 -4.81 24.48 4.31
C THR A 161 -3.83 23.30 4.26
N ALA A 162 -4.34 22.10 4.00
CA ALA A 162 -3.56 20.88 3.85
C ALA A 162 -4.36 19.85 3.05
N SER A 163 -3.66 18.88 2.46
CA SER A 163 -4.30 17.69 1.92
C SER A 163 -4.97 16.88 3.04
N PRO A 164 -6.16 16.29 2.83
CA PRO A 164 -6.75 15.35 3.79
C PRO A 164 -5.89 14.10 3.98
N TYR A 165 -5.00 13.81 3.02
CA TYR A 165 -4.02 12.73 3.07
C TYR A 165 -2.62 13.16 3.54
N ALA A 166 -2.48 14.29 4.23
CA ALA A 166 -1.17 14.71 4.74
C ALA A 166 -0.72 13.79 5.89
N ALA A 167 0.52 13.30 5.82
CA ALA A 167 1.08 12.33 6.78
C ALA A 167 1.04 12.79 8.25
N ASP A 168 1.06 14.09 8.52
CA ASP A 168 1.00 14.65 9.88
C ASP A 168 -0.34 14.35 10.62
N LEU A 169 -1.31 13.75 9.93
CA LEU A 169 -2.60 13.35 10.49
C LEU A 169 -2.61 11.90 11.00
N GLU A 170 -1.55 11.12 10.76
CA GLU A 170 -1.49 9.68 11.06
C GLU A 170 -0.29 9.38 11.98
N GLU A 171 -0.52 8.64 13.06
CA GLU A 171 0.56 8.09 13.87
C GLU A 171 1.08 6.80 13.22
N PRO A 172 2.40 6.59 13.10
CA PRO A 172 2.95 5.38 12.49
C PRO A 172 2.54 4.15 13.30
N GLU A 173 2.00 3.13 12.63
CA GLU A 173 1.48 1.92 13.27
C GLU A 173 2.60 1.13 13.97
N VAL A 174 3.80 1.12 13.39
CA VAL A 174 4.96 0.37 13.89
C VAL A 174 6.21 1.22 13.92
N THR A 175 6.83 1.33 15.10
CA THR A 175 8.01 2.18 15.35
C THR A 175 9.30 1.41 15.65
N GLN A 176 9.22 0.08 15.75
CA GLN A 176 10.38 -0.76 16.05
C GLN A 176 11.10 -1.17 14.76
N ALA A 177 12.43 -1.09 14.76
CA ALA A 177 13.27 -1.50 13.64
C ALA A 177 13.68 -2.98 13.75
N ALA A 178 13.84 -3.64 12.60
CA ALA A 178 14.42 -4.98 12.48
C ALA A 178 15.96 -4.92 12.55
N ASP A 179 16.49 -4.42 13.67
CA ASP A 179 17.92 -4.33 13.96
C ASP A 179 18.53 -5.68 14.41
N GLU A 180 19.84 -5.70 14.71
CA GLU A 180 20.49 -6.93 15.16
C GLU A 180 19.90 -7.48 16.46
N ASP A 181 19.47 -6.62 17.39
CA ASP A 181 18.84 -7.06 18.64
C ASP A 181 17.52 -7.78 18.35
N PHE A 182 16.72 -7.29 17.40
CA PHE A 182 15.55 -8.02 16.90
C PHE A 182 15.93 -9.39 16.34
N TRP A 183 16.95 -9.47 15.47
CA TRP A 183 17.35 -10.74 14.87
C TRP A 183 17.93 -11.72 15.90
N GLU A 184 18.59 -11.25 16.95
CA GLU A 184 18.98 -12.07 18.10
C GLU A 184 17.78 -12.64 18.84
N ARG A 185 16.71 -11.86 19.05
CA ARG A 185 15.46 -12.38 19.63
C ARG A 185 14.81 -13.44 18.74
N VAL A 186 14.78 -13.22 17.42
CA VAL A 186 14.27 -14.23 16.46
C VAL A 186 15.10 -15.51 16.54
N ARG A 187 16.43 -15.43 16.62
CA ARG A 187 17.29 -16.60 16.80
C ARG A 187 17.05 -17.32 18.13
N ALA A 188 16.76 -16.58 19.20
CA ALA A 188 16.46 -17.17 20.51
C ALA A 188 15.12 -17.93 20.50
N GLU A 189 14.12 -17.44 19.78
CA GLU A 189 12.84 -18.12 19.57
C GLU A 189 12.96 -19.34 18.62
N LEU A 190 13.91 -19.30 17.68
CA LEU A 190 14.29 -20.45 16.86
C LEU A 190 15.06 -21.49 17.70
N GLY A 191 14.34 -22.32 18.46
CA GLY A 191 14.90 -23.50 19.14
C GLY A 191 15.02 -24.71 18.20
N THR A 192 15.69 -25.79 18.63
CA THR A 192 15.52 -27.12 17.99
C THR A 192 14.36 -27.85 18.67
N PRO A 193 13.25 -28.24 17.99
CA PRO A 193 12.96 -28.20 16.55
C PRO A 193 12.03 -27.05 16.12
N GLN A 194 12.01 -25.94 16.86
CA GLN A 194 11.07 -24.85 16.70
C GLN A 194 11.42 -23.97 15.50
N THR A 195 10.50 -23.95 14.55
CA THR A 195 10.49 -23.05 13.40
C THR A 195 9.55 -21.88 13.67
N LEU A 196 9.64 -20.83 12.86
CA LEU A 196 8.76 -19.66 12.93
C LEU A 196 8.21 -19.34 11.55
N LEU A 197 7.09 -18.62 11.51
CA LEU A 197 6.54 -18.10 10.28
C LEU A 197 6.79 -16.59 10.24
N LEU A 198 7.28 -16.09 9.11
CA LEU A 198 7.51 -14.67 8.86
C LEU A 198 6.58 -14.22 7.73
N GLU A 199 5.74 -13.26 8.05
CA GLU A 199 4.96 -12.46 7.12
C GLU A 199 5.78 -11.22 6.75
N GLU A 200 6.11 -11.08 5.48
CA GLU A 200 6.74 -9.90 4.90
C GLU A 200 5.67 -9.12 4.14
N THR A 201 5.17 -8.03 4.72
CA THR A 201 4.32 -7.07 4.01
C THR A 201 5.22 -6.04 3.36
N TYR A 202 5.38 -6.13 2.04
CA TYR A 202 6.28 -5.28 1.26
C TYR A 202 5.56 -4.12 0.54
N VAL A 203 4.24 -4.25 0.38
CA VAL A 203 3.26 -3.25 -0.07
C VAL A 203 1.97 -3.52 0.71
N ARG A 204 1.16 -2.51 1.05
CA ARG A 204 -0.14 -2.78 1.72
C ARG A 204 -0.99 -3.70 0.84
N ASN A 205 -1.63 -4.68 1.48
CA ASN A 205 -2.38 -5.78 0.85
C ASN A 205 -1.56 -6.77 0.01
N ALA A 206 -0.22 -6.72 0.07
CA ALA A 206 0.64 -7.72 -0.57
C ALA A 206 1.66 -8.28 0.42
N THR A 207 1.58 -9.59 0.65
CA THR A 207 2.44 -10.30 1.60
C THR A 207 3.21 -11.43 0.93
N ARG A 208 4.41 -11.70 1.45
CA ARG A 208 5.20 -12.89 1.19
C ARG A 208 5.38 -13.64 2.50
N TRP A 209 5.36 -14.96 2.41
CA TRP A 209 5.47 -15.82 3.57
C TRP A 209 6.77 -16.62 3.52
N HIS A 210 7.49 -16.62 4.63
CA HIS A 210 8.74 -17.35 4.80
C HIS A 210 8.66 -18.24 6.04
N ARG A 211 9.04 -19.51 5.91
CA ARG A 211 9.24 -20.36 7.08
C ARG A 211 10.69 -20.27 7.52
N LEU A 212 10.90 -19.74 8.72
CA LEU A 212 12.20 -19.52 9.30
C LEU A 212 12.71 -20.76 10.04
N THR A 213 13.97 -21.06 9.82
CA THR A 213 14.78 -22.08 10.49
C THR A 213 16.12 -21.43 10.85
N GLU A 214 16.85 -22.00 11.79
CA GLU A 214 18.22 -21.57 12.09
C GLU A 214 19.12 -21.56 10.83
N SER A 215 18.91 -22.53 9.93
CA SER A 215 19.75 -22.70 8.73
C SER A 215 19.47 -21.74 7.58
N ASN A 216 18.27 -21.15 7.51
CA ASN A 216 17.87 -20.29 6.37
C ASN A 216 17.65 -18.83 6.75
N LEU A 217 17.70 -18.47 8.03
CA LEU A 217 17.41 -17.13 8.52
C LEU A 217 18.19 -16.04 7.77
N ASP A 218 19.51 -16.20 7.65
CA ASP A 218 20.35 -15.21 6.96
C ASP A 218 20.06 -15.13 5.46
N THR A 219 19.65 -16.23 4.83
CA THR A 219 19.24 -16.24 3.42
C THR A 219 17.94 -15.49 3.22
N VAL A 220 16.93 -15.75 4.07
CA VAL A 220 15.65 -15.03 4.04
C VAL A 220 15.86 -13.54 4.27
N ARG A 221 16.63 -13.18 5.31
CA ARG A 221 16.95 -11.78 5.64
C ARG A 221 17.57 -11.03 4.46
N ALA A 222 18.43 -11.66 3.67
CA ALA A 222 19.06 -11.05 2.51
C ALA A 222 18.10 -10.81 1.33
N THR A 223 16.90 -11.39 1.36
CA THR A 223 15.90 -11.30 0.27
C THR A 223 14.69 -10.43 0.60
N LEU A 224 14.59 -9.94 1.83
CA LEU A 224 13.47 -9.09 2.26
C LEU A 224 13.42 -7.79 1.47
N GLY A 225 12.21 -7.37 1.11
CA GLY A 225 11.92 -6.12 0.45
C GLY A 225 12.36 -4.92 1.30
N PRO A 226 12.87 -3.83 0.67
CA PRO A 226 13.21 -2.62 1.40
C PRO A 226 11.99 -2.09 2.16
N ARG A 227 12.22 -1.65 3.40
CA ARG A 227 11.18 -1.06 4.25
C ARG A 227 9.96 -1.94 4.54
N ALA A 228 10.04 -3.25 4.29
CA ALA A 228 8.95 -4.17 4.57
C ALA A 228 8.60 -4.22 6.06
N LEU A 229 7.31 -4.32 6.34
CA LEU A 229 6.80 -4.67 7.66
C LEU A 229 6.95 -6.17 7.85
N LEU A 230 7.60 -6.56 8.95
CA LEU A 230 7.91 -7.93 9.31
C LEU A 230 7.08 -8.32 10.53
N THR A 231 6.20 -9.30 10.34
CA THR A 231 5.39 -9.87 11.41
C THR A 231 5.79 -11.32 11.63
N VAL A 232 6.26 -11.63 12.84
CA VAL A 232 6.74 -12.97 13.21
C VAL A 232 5.65 -13.69 13.99
N TRP A 233 5.32 -14.90 13.53
CA TRP A 233 4.26 -15.73 14.05
C TRP A 233 4.81 -17.08 14.55
N PRO A 234 4.08 -17.76 15.45
CA PRO A 234 4.28 -19.19 15.66
C PRO A 234 4.20 -19.96 14.33
N ASP A 235 4.88 -21.10 14.23
CA ASP A 235 4.85 -21.93 13.03
C ASP A 235 3.49 -22.59 12.79
N PHE A 236 3.33 -23.16 11.60
CA PHE A 236 2.17 -23.96 11.23
C PHE A 236 1.93 -25.14 12.18
N THR A 237 0.67 -25.56 12.29
CA THR A 237 0.32 -26.88 12.82
C THR A 237 0.28 -27.91 11.69
N PRO A 238 0.86 -29.11 11.88
CA PRO A 238 0.78 -30.19 10.90
C PRO A 238 -0.63 -30.80 10.78
N ASP A 239 -1.49 -30.59 11.77
CA ASP A 239 -2.88 -31.08 11.78
C ASP A 239 -3.80 -30.10 11.04
N VAL A 240 -3.78 -30.17 9.70
CA VAL A 240 -4.56 -29.27 8.83
C VAL A 240 -6.06 -29.44 9.05
N ASP A 241 -6.54 -30.66 9.31
CA ASP A 241 -7.96 -30.92 9.55
C ASP A 241 -8.43 -30.24 10.84
N ALA A 242 -7.60 -30.22 11.89
CA ALA A 242 -7.90 -29.47 13.11
C ALA A 242 -7.93 -27.96 12.88
N VAL A 243 -7.08 -27.40 12.00
CA VAL A 243 -7.14 -25.98 11.64
C VAL A 243 -8.45 -25.65 10.94
N LEU A 244 -8.83 -26.45 9.95
CA LEU A 244 -10.08 -26.26 9.21
C LEU A 244 -11.30 -26.38 10.13
N ALA A 245 -11.27 -27.30 11.10
CA ALA A 245 -12.35 -27.46 12.07
C ALA A 245 -12.41 -26.34 13.13
N ALA A 246 -11.34 -25.56 13.28
CA ALA A 246 -11.24 -24.45 14.23
C ALA A 246 -11.53 -23.07 13.60
N LEU A 247 -11.85 -23.03 12.31
CA LEU A 247 -12.23 -21.78 11.64
C LEU A 247 -13.47 -21.16 12.28
N PRO A 248 -13.48 -19.83 12.50
CA PRO A 248 -14.66 -19.14 13.00
C PRO A 248 -15.83 -19.25 12.01
N GLU A 249 -17.06 -19.38 12.49
CA GLU A 249 -18.22 -19.62 11.61
C GLU A 249 -18.73 -18.36 10.89
N ASP A 250 -18.45 -17.15 11.41
CA ASP A 250 -19.02 -15.87 10.94
C ASP A 250 -17.94 -14.78 10.72
N GLU A 251 -16.68 -15.18 10.50
CA GLU A 251 -15.57 -14.24 10.34
C GLU A 251 -14.68 -14.62 9.16
N SER A 252 -14.20 -13.60 8.45
CA SER A 252 -13.19 -13.79 7.41
C SER A 252 -11.80 -13.94 8.03
N VAL A 253 -10.99 -14.83 7.45
CA VAL A 253 -9.63 -15.12 7.92
C VAL A 253 -8.63 -15.16 6.77
N ASP A 254 -7.36 -14.90 7.07
CA ASP A 254 -6.25 -15.26 6.20
C ASP A 254 -5.83 -16.70 6.51
N PHE A 255 -6.09 -17.63 5.60
CA PHE A 255 -5.65 -19.01 5.70
C PHE A 255 -4.29 -19.18 5.03
N VAL A 256 -3.30 -19.67 5.76
CA VAL A 256 -1.92 -19.85 5.29
C VAL A 256 -1.53 -21.32 5.40
N TRP A 257 -0.96 -21.90 4.33
CA TRP A 257 -0.57 -23.30 4.33
C TRP A 257 0.72 -23.57 3.58
N GLN A 258 1.39 -24.64 4.00
CA GLN A 258 2.56 -25.18 3.33
C GLN A 258 2.20 -26.38 2.46
N GLU A 259 2.51 -26.30 1.16
CA GLU A 259 2.40 -27.41 0.22
C GLU A 259 3.44 -28.51 0.48
N SER A 260 3.23 -29.68 -0.14
CA SER A 260 4.15 -30.81 -0.06
C SER A 260 5.56 -30.54 -0.60
N ASN A 261 5.71 -29.57 -1.50
CA ASN A 261 6.99 -29.11 -2.05
C ASN A 261 7.69 -28.06 -1.15
N GLY A 262 7.06 -27.62 -0.06
CA GLY A 262 7.56 -26.60 0.86
C GLY A 262 7.11 -25.17 0.57
N THR A 263 6.45 -24.92 -0.58
CA THR A 263 5.88 -23.62 -0.95
C THR A 263 4.81 -23.20 0.04
N ILE A 264 4.83 -21.94 0.46
CA ILE A 264 3.79 -21.37 1.30
C ILE A 264 2.82 -20.60 0.42
N ARG A 265 1.52 -20.81 0.65
CA ARG A 265 0.44 -20.08 0.01
C ARG A 265 -0.47 -19.49 1.09
N HIS A 266 -1.21 -18.47 0.71
CA HIS A 266 -2.26 -17.93 1.53
C HIS A 266 -3.48 -17.58 0.67
N VAL A 267 -4.63 -17.48 1.32
CA VAL A 267 -5.87 -16.99 0.74
C VAL A 267 -6.72 -16.39 1.86
N THR A 268 -7.35 -15.25 1.58
CA THR A 268 -8.39 -14.71 2.46
C THR A 268 -9.72 -15.37 2.10
N VAL A 269 -10.42 -15.91 3.10
CA VAL A 269 -11.70 -16.60 2.93
C VAL A 269 -12.74 -16.03 3.88
N ASP A 270 -14.00 -16.03 3.46
CA ASP A 270 -15.16 -15.79 4.33
C ASP A 270 -15.88 -17.11 4.68
N GLU A 271 -16.97 -17.02 5.45
CA GLU A 271 -17.73 -18.19 5.91
C GLU A 271 -18.29 -19.05 4.77
N THR A 272 -18.49 -18.47 3.58
CA THR A 272 -19.06 -19.14 2.42
C THR A 272 -18.03 -19.98 1.67
N ASP A 273 -16.75 -19.64 1.79
CA ASP A 273 -15.63 -20.27 1.08
C ASP A 273 -15.02 -21.47 1.82
N HIS A 274 -15.38 -21.70 3.10
CA HIS A 274 -14.81 -22.77 3.93
C HIS A 274 -14.90 -24.17 3.31
N GLN A 275 -15.98 -24.46 2.57
CA GLN A 275 -16.12 -25.75 1.88
C GLN A 275 -15.15 -25.91 0.70
N GLN A 276 -14.84 -24.81 0.01
CA GLN A 276 -13.88 -24.81 -1.10
C GLN A 276 -12.45 -24.86 -0.58
N LEU A 277 -12.18 -24.26 0.58
CA LEU A 277 -10.88 -24.24 1.23
C LEU A 277 -10.35 -25.66 1.50
N ALA A 278 -11.18 -26.56 2.03
CA ALA A 278 -10.79 -27.95 2.29
C ALA A 278 -10.30 -28.67 1.00
N THR A 279 -10.88 -28.33 -0.15
CA THR A 279 -10.44 -28.85 -1.45
C THR A 279 -9.13 -28.20 -1.90
N LEU A 280 -8.99 -26.89 -1.70
CA LEU A 280 -7.81 -26.11 -2.07
C LEU A 280 -6.54 -26.55 -1.33
N VAL A 281 -6.68 -26.84 -0.04
CA VAL A 281 -5.55 -27.22 0.84
C VAL A 281 -5.37 -28.73 0.96
N ALA A 282 -6.05 -29.51 0.12
CA ALA A 282 -5.90 -30.96 0.08
C ALA A 282 -4.43 -31.34 -0.22
N GLY A 283 -3.78 -32.03 0.72
CA GLY A 283 -2.37 -32.39 0.61
C GLY A 283 -1.38 -31.33 1.12
N ALA A 284 -1.88 -30.27 1.77
CA ALA A 284 -1.05 -29.39 2.59
C ALA A 284 -0.39 -30.21 3.72
N ARG A 285 0.85 -29.84 4.06
CA ARG A 285 1.62 -30.48 5.14
C ARG A 285 1.32 -29.88 6.50
N ALA A 286 1.02 -28.60 6.52
CA ALA A 286 0.79 -27.82 7.72
C ALA A 286 0.05 -26.53 7.34
N ALA A 287 -0.72 -25.98 8.26
CA ALA A 287 -1.49 -24.75 8.05
C ALA A 287 -1.64 -23.95 9.35
N CYS A 288 -2.09 -22.71 9.21
CA CYS A 288 -2.66 -21.89 10.26
C CYS A 288 -3.68 -20.93 9.63
N PHE A 289 -4.47 -20.28 10.46
CA PHE A 289 -5.28 -19.13 10.04
C PHE A 289 -4.97 -17.94 10.94
N LEU A 290 -5.15 -16.75 10.40
CA LEU A 290 -4.94 -15.49 11.09
C LEU A 290 -6.22 -14.65 11.00
N PRO A 291 -6.67 -14.02 12.09
CA PRO A 291 -7.77 -13.08 12.04
C PRO A 291 -7.47 -11.92 11.09
N LEU A 292 -8.49 -11.39 10.40
CA LEU A 292 -8.34 -10.14 9.64
C LEU A 292 -8.39 -8.91 10.54
N ALA A 293 -9.09 -8.99 11.67
CA ALA A 293 -9.14 -7.92 12.66
C ALA A 293 -7.76 -7.73 13.31
N VAL A 294 -7.20 -6.52 13.18
CA VAL A 294 -5.83 -6.21 13.62
C VAL A 294 -5.67 -6.35 15.13
N ASP A 295 -6.72 -6.06 15.91
CA ASP A 295 -6.70 -6.18 17.38
C ASP A 295 -6.74 -7.63 17.89
N GLU A 296 -7.17 -8.56 17.05
CA GLU A 296 -7.18 -10.00 17.32
C GLU A 296 -5.89 -10.69 16.85
N ARG A 297 -5.05 -9.99 16.08
CA ARG A 297 -3.73 -10.47 15.68
C ARG A 297 -2.77 -10.44 16.87
N HIS A 298 -2.19 -11.59 17.18
CA HIS A 298 -1.23 -11.74 18.27
C HIS A 298 0.12 -12.29 17.78
N PRO A 299 0.91 -11.49 17.05
CA PRO A 299 2.23 -11.89 16.61
C PRO A 299 3.22 -11.95 17.78
N LEU A 300 4.29 -12.72 17.61
CA LEU A 300 5.43 -12.75 18.54
C LEU A 300 6.21 -11.44 18.48
N PHE A 301 6.44 -10.95 17.28
CA PHE A 301 7.13 -9.68 17.02
C PHE A 301 6.50 -8.98 15.81
N GLN A 302 6.52 -7.66 15.84
CA GLN A 302 6.17 -6.83 14.71
C GLN A 302 7.15 -5.67 14.62
N VAL A 303 7.93 -5.62 13.55
CA VAL A 303 9.00 -4.65 13.33
C VAL A 303 9.06 -4.26 11.86
N THR A 304 9.69 -3.14 11.55
CA THR A 304 9.89 -2.71 10.16
C THR A 304 11.36 -2.79 9.78
N LEU A 305 11.65 -3.23 8.56
CA LEU A 305 13.01 -3.26 8.03
C LEU A 305 13.53 -1.82 7.87
N PRO A 306 14.63 -1.43 8.53
CA PRO A 306 15.17 -0.09 8.36
C PRO A 306 15.85 0.05 6.98
N ASP A 307 16.18 1.28 6.62
CA ASP A 307 17.07 1.53 5.48
C ASP A 307 18.47 0.92 5.74
N SER A 308 19.30 0.83 4.70
CA SER A 308 20.66 0.28 4.82
C SER A 308 21.58 1.05 5.79
N ASP A 309 21.22 2.28 6.15
CA ASP A 309 21.91 3.09 7.16
C ASP A 309 21.40 2.84 8.60
N GLY A 310 20.46 1.90 8.76
CA GLY A 310 19.85 1.54 10.04
C GLY A 310 18.74 2.48 10.51
N VAL A 311 18.38 3.50 9.72
CA VAL A 311 17.35 4.46 10.10
C VAL A 311 15.98 3.99 9.60
N LEU A 312 15.01 4.01 10.50
CA LEU A 312 13.62 3.70 10.17
C LEU A 312 12.97 4.93 9.50
N ARG A 313 12.64 4.81 8.21
CA ARG A 313 11.94 5.84 7.43
C ARG A 313 10.63 5.36 6.80
N ALA A 314 10.33 4.07 6.94
CA ALA A 314 9.11 3.45 6.45
C ALA A 314 7.88 4.07 7.12
N ARG A 315 6.77 4.12 6.38
CA ARG A 315 5.45 4.48 6.89
C ARG A 315 4.52 3.29 6.66
N TRP A 316 4.03 2.74 7.77
CA TRP A 316 3.03 1.67 7.87
C TRP A 316 1.98 2.12 8.87
#